data_AF-A0A3C0TCT6-F1
#
_entry.id   AF-A0A3C0TCT6-F1
#
_cell.length_a   1.000
_cell.length_b   1.000
_cell.length_c   1.000
_cell.angle_alpha   90.00
_cell.angle_beta   90.00
_cell.angle_gamma   90.00
#
_symmetry.space_group_name_H-M   'P 1'
#
loop_
_entity.id
_entity.type
_entity.pdbx_description
1 polymer ?
#
loop_
_entity_poly.entity_id
_entity_poly.type
_entity_poly.pdbx_seq_one_letter_code
_entity_poly.pdbx_strand_id
1 'polypeptide(L)'
;MGQQPESVDQLYLNAERLAQDFSLFPRKEPSSVIQGVLTDRQIEIQLDSLRNMDVDAYIAATVAPCEEASRDGARDIVRALDVPILKETINGSFYSAECEFDFSGSRRVIGIIAQERSHASGVWGPEHHEAAAQAASDFAIRSIPIVTLMDTPGADGNEQANANNQAHSISRLIAELCNVDVPTLGIIIGQGYSGGAIPLAASNLLLSLRTGVFNTIHPKGLANLVRRYNLSWQECAKFVGVSPFELYKQGNIDGIVDYDPGEDDKIDNLRNVIVSGITSIEEGARSFVSEHPEILEHYRRNINRYLDLSESLAALHANSTLKLRTSPTEYPNVFGVAFRFLRYLGLRNRIKSTTTTLYGRLADSEIPAGELAQRIHRERRSAFLSWFQDPDKILYEDVLNKAWKNYVEKRSVVGDERGRIAQLFFGEPKENYANAKRDLCLLTGLHLYNRWKASSADNLSALIDHLNDPETNSFLLSTDEISDVKQLLARMS
;
A
#
# COMPACT_ATOMS: atom_id res chain seq x y z
N MET A 1 9.30 -54.22 -17.65
CA MET A 1 10.06 -53.58 -16.55
C MET A 1 9.05 -52.89 -15.66
N GLY A 2 8.89 -53.35 -14.43
CA GLY A 2 7.84 -52.88 -13.52
C GLY A 2 7.98 -51.38 -13.24
N GLN A 3 6.89 -50.64 -13.38
CA GLN A 3 6.77 -49.30 -12.85
C GLN A 3 7.08 -49.35 -11.36
N GLN A 4 8.16 -48.68 -10.94
CA GLN A 4 8.37 -48.42 -9.52
C GLN A 4 7.15 -47.62 -9.02
N PRO A 5 6.63 -47.93 -7.82
CA PRO A 5 5.52 -47.19 -7.24
C PRO A 5 5.90 -45.71 -7.18
N GLU A 6 4.98 -44.85 -7.60
CA GLU A 6 5.09 -43.40 -7.66
C GLU A 6 5.87 -42.83 -6.46
N SER A 7 7.18 -42.65 -6.62
CA SER A 7 7.98 -42.01 -5.58
C SER A 7 7.57 -40.55 -5.58
N VAL A 8 7.04 -40.07 -4.45
CA VAL A 8 6.80 -38.64 -4.22
C VAL A 8 8.04 -37.87 -4.64
N ASP A 9 7.82 -36.75 -5.34
CA ASP A 9 8.88 -35.93 -5.88
C ASP A 9 9.93 -35.59 -4.81
N GLN A 10 11.16 -36.09 -4.95
CA GLN A 10 12.20 -35.87 -3.95
C GLN A 10 12.51 -34.38 -3.77
N LEU A 11 12.37 -33.58 -4.83
CA LEU A 11 12.51 -32.13 -4.76
C LEU A 11 11.43 -31.51 -3.88
N TYR A 12 10.18 -32.00 -3.96
CA TYR A 12 9.08 -31.57 -3.09
C TYR A 12 9.33 -31.96 -1.63
N LEU A 13 9.76 -33.20 -1.36
CA LEU A 13 10.08 -33.64 0.00
C LEU A 13 11.24 -32.85 0.59
N ASN A 14 12.27 -32.56 -0.20
CA ASN A 14 13.38 -31.71 0.20
C ASN A 14 12.90 -30.29 0.48
N ALA A 15 11.99 -29.75 -0.33
CA ALA A 15 11.39 -28.45 -0.09
C ALA A 15 10.65 -28.39 1.25
N GLU A 16 9.81 -29.38 1.55
CA GLU A 16 9.08 -29.46 2.82
C GLU A 16 10.02 -29.59 4.01
N ARG A 17 11.11 -30.36 3.89
CA ARG A 17 12.12 -30.49 4.95
C ARG A 17 12.91 -29.20 5.15
N LEU A 18 13.40 -28.60 4.06
CA LEU A 18 14.17 -27.35 4.09
C LEU A 18 13.32 -26.18 4.63
N ALA A 19 12.03 -26.18 4.34
CA ALA A 19 11.10 -25.20 4.88
C ALA A 19 10.73 -25.42 6.36
N GLN A 20 11.15 -26.52 6.99
CA GLN A 20 10.94 -26.76 8.42
C GLN A 20 12.18 -26.42 9.26
N ASP A 21 13.37 -26.47 8.66
CA ASP A 21 14.65 -26.19 9.32
C ASP A 21 15.44 -25.12 8.57
N PHE A 22 15.04 -23.87 8.78
CA PHE A 22 15.64 -22.70 8.15
C PHE A 22 17.09 -22.42 8.58
N SER A 23 17.59 -23.10 9.62
CA SER A 23 19.00 -22.96 10.06
C SER A 23 19.99 -23.47 9.00
N LEU A 24 19.51 -24.26 8.04
CA LEU A 24 20.26 -24.77 6.89
C LEU A 24 20.55 -23.70 5.82
N PHE A 25 19.94 -22.52 5.91
CA PHE A 25 20.25 -21.35 5.08
C PHE A 25 20.91 -20.26 5.95
N PRO A 26 22.23 -20.34 6.21
CA PRO A 26 22.91 -19.27 6.93
C PRO A 26 22.73 -17.96 6.14
N ARG A 27 22.03 -16.99 6.74
CA ARG A 27 21.93 -15.63 6.20
C ARG A 27 23.34 -15.05 6.13
N LYS A 28 23.90 -14.98 4.93
CA LYS A 28 25.04 -14.10 4.67
C LYS A 28 24.53 -12.67 4.73
N GLU A 29 25.33 -11.76 5.27
CA GLU A 29 25.02 -10.34 5.21
C GLU A 29 24.78 -9.95 3.74
N PRO A 30 23.61 -9.41 3.38
CA PRO A 30 23.26 -9.09 1.99
C PRO A 30 24.29 -8.17 1.34
N SER A 31 24.83 -7.20 2.09
CA SER A 31 25.88 -6.28 1.63
C SER A 31 27.19 -6.95 1.22
N SER A 32 27.40 -8.22 1.57
CA SER A 32 28.56 -9.00 1.09
C SER A 32 28.37 -9.59 -0.31
N VAL A 33 27.14 -9.59 -0.84
CA VAL A 33 26.79 -10.23 -2.12
C VAL A 33 26.08 -9.25 -3.07
N ILE A 34 25.22 -8.38 -2.53
CA ILE A 34 24.44 -7.40 -3.27
C ILE A 34 25.05 -6.01 -3.02
N GLN A 35 25.40 -5.31 -4.08
CA GLN A 35 25.97 -3.96 -4.01
C GLN A 35 24.86 -2.92 -3.90
N GLY A 36 25.09 -1.84 -3.14
CA GLY A 36 24.11 -0.74 -2.99
C GLY A 36 23.06 -0.96 -1.90
N VAL A 37 23.18 -2.01 -1.08
CA VAL A 37 22.35 -2.20 0.12
C VAL A 37 23.08 -1.76 1.39
N LEU A 38 22.32 -1.40 2.42
CA LEU A 38 22.83 -1.07 3.74
C LEU A 38 23.48 -2.29 4.42
N THR A 39 24.52 -2.02 5.21
CA THR A 39 25.17 -3.01 6.07
C THR A 39 24.34 -3.29 7.33
N ASP A 40 24.51 -4.47 7.92
CA ASP A 40 23.85 -4.85 9.18
C ASP A 40 24.09 -3.84 10.30
N ARG A 41 25.29 -3.25 10.35
CA ARG A 41 25.63 -2.19 11.32
C ARG A 41 24.79 -0.92 11.11
N GLN A 42 24.61 -0.48 9.86
CA GLN A 42 23.77 0.69 9.56
C GLN A 42 22.31 0.41 9.92
N ILE A 43 21.84 -0.80 9.68
CA ILE A 43 20.48 -1.23 9.99
C ILE A 43 20.24 -1.23 11.51
N GLU A 44 21.17 -1.76 12.32
CA GLU A 44 21.04 -1.74 13.78
C GLU A 44 20.98 -0.32 14.36
N ILE A 45 21.79 0.61 13.82
CA ILE A 45 21.75 2.02 14.23
C ILE A 45 20.35 2.63 13.99
N GLN A 46 19.73 2.33 12.84
CA GLN A 46 18.39 2.83 12.53
C GLN A 46 17.31 2.19 13.42
N LEU A 47 17.43 0.90 13.73
CA LEU A 47 16.51 0.21 14.64
C LEU A 47 16.56 0.78 16.05
N ASP A 48 17.75 1.05 16.57
CA ASP A 48 17.90 1.66 17.89
C ASP A 48 17.32 3.07 17.92
N SER A 49 17.41 3.82 16.83
CA SER A 49 16.72 5.11 16.68
C SER A 49 15.20 4.94 16.75
N LEU A 50 14.63 4.03 15.95
CA LEU A 50 13.18 3.79 15.89
C LEU A 50 12.58 3.30 17.22
N ARG A 51 13.30 2.45 17.95
CA ARG A 51 12.86 1.94 19.27
C ARG A 51 12.66 3.05 20.29
N ASN A 52 13.46 4.10 20.21
CA ASN A 52 13.47 5.21 21.17
C ASN A 52 12.53 6.36 20.79
N MET A 53 11.95 6.36 19.58
CA MET A 53 10.98 7.37 19.17
C MET A 53 9.68 7.23 19.95
N ASP A 54 8.91 8.31 20.08
CA ASP A 54 7.49 8.20 20.41
C ASP A 54 6.68 7.72 19.18
N VAL A 55 5.36 7.60 19.33
CA VAL A 55 4.49 7.11 18.25
C VAL A 55 4.43 8.08 17.06
N ASP A 56 4.41 9.38 17.30
CA ASP A 56 4.25 10.37 16.24
C ASP A 56 5.55 10.54 15.46
N ALA A 57 6.68 10.57 16.16
CA ALA A 57 8.01 10.57 15.57
C ALA A 57 8.27 9.30 14.76
N TYR A 58 7.83 8.13 15.23
CA TYR A 58 7.94 6.88 14.48
C TYR A 58 7.17 6.96 13.15
N ILE A 59 5.93 7.46 13.17
CA ILE A 59 5.11 7.60 11.96
C ILE A 59 5.73 8.60 10.99
N ALA A 60 6.22 9.73 11.49
CA ALA A 60 6.91 10.74 10.67
C ALA A 60 8.18 10.17 10.00
N ALA A 61 8.89 9.27 10.68
CA ALA A 61 10.10 8.64 10.16
C ALA A 61 9.84 7.46 9.21
N THR A 62 8.71 6.76 9.34
CA THR A 62 8.49 5.46 8.67
C THR A 62 7.34 5.45 7.67
N VAL A 63 6.20 6.05 7.99
CA VAL A 63 4.99 5.98 7.15
C VAL A 63 4.76 7.27 6.38
N ALA A 64 4.94 8.45 7.00
CA ALA A 64 4.70 9.72 6.33
C ALA A 64 5.50 9.89 5.02
N PRO A 65 6.80 9.53 4.94
CA PRO A 65 7.60 9.74 3.74
C PRO A 65 7.11 8.96 2.51
N CYS A 66 6.42 7.82 2.71
CA CYS A 66 5.86 7.04 1.61
C CYS A 66 4.47 7.53 1.16
N GLU A 67 3.75 8.25 2.03
CA GLU A 67 2.45 8.88 1.74
C GLU A 67 2.58 10.26 1.06
N GLU A 68 3.80 10.84 1.00
CA GLU A 68 4.02 12.15 0.38
C GLU A 68 3.62 12.17 -1.11
N ALA A 69 2.77 13.14 -1.49
CA ALA A 69 2.29 13.26 -2.85
C ALA A 69 3.38 13.68 -3.86
N SER A 70 4.44 14.34 -3.37
CA SER A 70 5.59 14.78 -4.17
C SER A 70 6.65 13.71 -4.37
N ARG A 71 6.53 12.54 -3.73
CA ARG A 71 7.46 11.43 -3.94
C ARG A 71 7.40 10.98 -5.39
N ASP A 72 8.56 10.79 -6.01
CA ASP A 72 8.63 10.34 -7.40
C ASP A 72 7.98 8.97 -7.59
N GLY A 73 7.26 8.82 -8.70
CA GLY A 73 6.63 7.57 -9.09
C GLY A 73 7.60 6.58 -9.73
N ALA A 74 7.12 5.37 -9.99
CA ALA A 74 7.93 4.32 -10.59
C ALA A 74 8.53 4.73 -11.93
N ARG A 75 7.79 5.45 -12.77
CA ARG A 75 8.28 5.95 -14.05
C ARG A 75 9.46 6.91 -13.88
N ASP A 76 9.36 7.84 -12.94
CA ASP A 76 10.40 8.84 -12.71
C ASP A 76 11.65 8.19 -12.13
N ILE A 77 11.49 7.23 -11.20
CA ILE A 77 12.59 6.40 -10.69
C ILE A 77 13.28 5.62 -11.84
N VAL A 78 12.51 5.00 -12.73
CA VAL A 78 13.07 4.23 -13.86
C VAL A 78 13.82 5.13 -14.82
N ARG A 79 13.36 6.37 -15.04
CA ARG A 79 14.08 7.37 -15.84
C ARG A 79 15.36 7.85 -15.16
N ALA A 80 15.32 8.05 -13.85
CA ALA A 80 16.48 8.48 -13.06
C ALA A 80 17.64 7.46 -13.13
N LEU A 81 17.36 6.17 -13.35
CA LEU A 81 18.40 5.15 -13.54
C LEU A 81 19.37 5.46 -14.70
N ASP A 82 18.99 6.35 -15.63
CA ASP A 82 19.79 6.77 -16.78
C ASP A 82 20.33 5.58 -17.60
N VAL A 83 19.43 4.63 -17.86
CA VAL A 83 19.67 3.46 -18.70
C VAL A 83 18.78 3.52 -19.94
N PRO A 84 19.21 2.98 -21.10
CA PRO A 84 18.37 2.95 -22.29
C PRO A 84 17.04 2.23 -22.04
N ILE A 85 15.92 2.92 -22.29
CA ILE A 85 14.57 2.35 -22.24
C ILE A 85 14.19 1.95 -23.67
N LEU A 86 14.08 0.65 -23.92
CA LEU A 86 13.77 0.07 -25.24
C LEU A 86 12.27 0.05 -25.53
N LYS A 87 11.46 -0.17 -24.49
CA LYS A 87 10.00 -0.19 -24.55
C LYS A 87 9.45 0.36 -23.24
N GLU A 88 8.42 1.20 -23.32
CA GLU A 88 7.70 1.74 -22.16
C GLU A 88 6.21 1.60 -22.42
N THR A 89 5.46 1.13 -21.42
CA THR A 89 4.00 1.03 -21.44
C THR A 89 3.46 1.60 -20.14
N ILE A 90 2.50 2.51 -20.24
CA ILE A 90 1.78 3.09 -19.11
C ILE A 90 0.28 2.98 -19.36
N ASN A 91 -0.45 2.44 -18.39
CA ASN A 91 -1.90 2.35 -18.43
C ASN A 91 -2.42 2.61 -17.01
N GLY A 92 -2.85 3.85 -16.75
CA GLY A 92 -3.25 4.28 -15.41
C GLY A 92 -2.16 3.98 -14.40
N SER A 93 -2.51 3.22 -13.36
CA SER A 93 -1.61 2.84 -12.27
C SER A 93 -0.64 1.72 -12.63
N PHE A 94 -0.74 1.12 -13.82
CA PHE A 94 0.18 0.10 -14.30
C PHE A 94 1.29 0.71 -15.15
N TYR A 95 2.54 0.38 -14.82
CA TYR A 95 3.73 0.73 -15.58
C TYR A 95 4.55 -0.51 -15.91
N SER A 96 5.08 -0.57 -17.13
CA SER A 96 6.04 -1.59 -17.52
C SER A 96 7.07 -1.05 -18.50
N ALA A 97 8.32 -1.48 -18.35
CA ALA A 97 9.41 -1.07 -19.23
C ALA A 97 10.37 -2.22 -19.54
N GLU A 98 11.06 -2.12 -20.67
CA GLU A 98 12.24 -2.93 -21.00
C GLU A 98 13.45 -2.01 -21.02
N CYS A 99 14.38 -2.24 -20.11
CA CYS A 99 15.55 -1.38 -19.91
C CYS A 99 16.84 -2.16 -20.13
N GLU A 100 17.84 -1.53 -20.74
CA GLU A 100 19.14 -2.15 -21.00
C GLU A 100 20.17 -1.80 -19.91
N PHE A 101 20.60 -2.80 -19.15
CA PHE A 101 21.61 -2.64 -18.10
C PHE A 101 22.95 -3.24 -18.51
N ASP A 102 24.03 -2.69 -17.96
CA ASP A 102 25.38 -3.24 -18.13
C ASP A 102 25.70 -4.26 -17.04
N PHE A 103 25.92 -5.51 -17.43
CA PHE A 103 26.38 -6.59 -16.57
C PHE A 103 27.87 -6.84 -16.82
N SER A 104 28.71 -5.95 -16.29
CA SER A 104 30.18 -6.03 -16.42
C SER A 104 30.66 -6.12 -17.87
N GLY A 105 30.16 -5.25 -18.75
CA GLY A 105 30.49 -5.19 -20.17
C GLY A 105 29.52 -5.93 -21.09
N SER A 106 28.58 -6.69 -20.55
CA SER A 106 27.50 -7.35 -21.30
C SER A 106 26.19 -6.59 -21.13
N ARG A 107 25.67 -6.00 -22.21
CA ARG A 107 24.34 -5.37 -22.21
C ARG A 107 23.23 -6.41 -22.18
N ARG A 108 22.33 -6.30 -21.21
CA ARG A 108 21.18 -7.21 -21.04
C ARG A 108 19.91 -6.41 -20.81
N VAL A 109 18.81 -6.90 -21.38
CA VAL A 109 17.48 -6.33 -21.16
C VAL A 109 16.91 -6.87 -19.85
N ILE A 110 16.31 -5.97 -19.07
CA ILE A 110 15.54 -6.27 -17.86
C ILE A 110 14.12 -5.76 -18.07
N GLY A 111 13.13 -6.58 -17.74
CA GLY A 111 11.73 -6.22 -17.73
C GLY A 111 11.35 -5.64 -16.37
N ILE A 112 10.71 -4.48 -16.36
CA ILE A 112 10.22 -3.81 -15.16
C ILE A 112 8.69 -3.86 -15.17
N ILE A 113 8.09 -4.20 -14.02
CA ILE A 113 6.65 -4.15 -13.77
C ILE A 113 6.44 -3.33 -12.50
N ALA A 114 5.67 -2.25 -12.55
CA ALA A 114 5.57 -1.33 -11.44
C ALA A 114 4.17 -0.73 -11.25
N GLN A 115 3.92 -0.33 -10.02
CA GLN A 115 2.79 0.52 -9.65
C GLN A 115 3.17 1.99 -9.82
N GLU A 116 2.42 2.70 -10.64
CA GLU A 116 2.63 4.12 -10.92
C GLU A 116 1.73 4.97 -10.02
N ARG A 117 2.35 5.58 -8.99
CA ARG A 117 1.64 6.39 -8.00
C ARG A 117 1.00 7.66 -8.58
N SER A 118 1.50 8.18 -9.70
CA SER A 118 0.96 9.37 -10.35
C SER A 118 -0.49 9.19 -10.81
N HIS A 119 -0.99 7.95 -10.86
CA HIS A 119 -2.38 7.61 -11.15
C HIS A 119 -2.97 6.86 -9.96
N ALA A 120 -4.05 7.42 -9.38
CA ALA A 120 -4.78 6.81 -8.26
C ALA A 120 -3.87 6.31 -7.12
N SER A 121 -2.75 6.98 -6.85
CA SER A 121 -1.75 6.57 -5.85
C SER A 121 -1.18 5.16 -6.06
N GLY A 122 -1.24 4.61 -7.27
CA GLY A 122 -0.71 3.28 -7.59
C GLY A 122 -1.69 2.14 -7.28
N VAL A 123 -2.96 2.46 -7.05
CA VAL A 123 -4.03 1.46 -6.83
C VAL A 123 -4.28 0.67 -8.12
N TRP A 124 -4.22 -0.65 -8.04
CA TRP A 124 -4.52 -1.55 -9.16
C TRP A 124 -5.93 -2.12 -9.08
N GLY A 125 -6.70 -1.93 -10.16
CA GLY A 125 -7.92 -2.69 -10.47
C GLY A 125 -7.64 -4.03 -11.17
N PRO A 126 -8.67 -4.80 -11.56
CA PRO A 126 -8.48 -6.14 -12.12
C PRO A 126 -7.68 -6.13 -13.43
N GLU A 127 -7.93 -5.14 -14.28
CA GLU A 127 -7.24 -4.94 -15.56
C GLU A 127 -5.73 -4.71 -15.39
N HIS A 128 -5.32 -4.03 -14.32
CA HIS A 128 -3.91 -3.75 -14.04
C HIS A 128 -3.18 -5.01 -13.57
N HIS A 129 -3.81 -5.84 -12.74
CA HIS A 129 -3.25 -7.13 -12.33
C HIS A 129 -3.11 -8.10 -13.52
N GLU A 130 -4.10 -8.14 -14.42
CA GLU A 130 -4.05 -8.97 -15.62
C GLU A 130 -2.97 -8.48 -16.60
N ALA A 131 -2.84 -7.16 -16.78
CA ALA A 131 -1.77 -6.57 -17.59
C ALA A 131 -0.38 -6.91 -17.04
N ALA A 132 -0.21 -6.87 -15.70
CA ALA A 132 1.03 -7.29 -15.05
C ALA A 132 1.32 -8.79 -15.23
N ALA A 133 0.29 -9.65 -15.19
CA ALA A 133 0.45 -11.08 -15.43
C ALA A 133 0.89 -11.33 -16.87
N GLN A 134 0.29 -10.63 -17.84
CA GLN A 134 0.69 -10.72 -19.24
C GLN A 134 2.13 -10.24 -19.45
N ALA A 135 2.52 -9.11 -18.87
CA ALA A 135 3.89 -8.59 -18.96
C ALA A 135 4.92 -9.57 -18.36
N ALA A 136 4.62 -10.16 -17.21
CA ALA A 136 5.49 -11.16 -16.59
C ALA A 136 5.64 -12.41 -17.48
N SER A 137 4.55 -12.87 -18.08
CA SER A 137 4.56 -14.00 -19.04
C SER A 137 5.40 -13.68 -20.27
N ASP A 138 5.23 -12.48 -20.84
CA ASP A 138 5.96 -12.03 -22.04
C ASP A 138 7.47 -11.91 -21.78
N PHE A 139 7.87 -11.38 -20.62
CA PHE A 139 9.27 -11.32 -20.22
C PHE A 139 9.86 -12.71 -20.01
N ALA A 140 9.14 -13.61 -19.33
CA ALA A 140 9.60 -14.98 -19.09
C ALA A 140 9.81 -15.77 -20.39
N ILE A 141 8.87 -15.72 -21.33
CA ILE A 141 8.97 -16.40 -22.65
C ILE A 141 10.22 -15.92 -23.42
N ARG A 142 10.60 -14.65 -23.26
CA ARG A 142 11.78 -14.06 -23.88
C ARG A 142 13.05 -14.23 -23.05
N SER A 143 12.98 -14.96 -21.93
CA SER A 143 14.10 -15.16 -20.99
C SER A 143 14.66 -13.85 -20.42
N ILE A 144 13.81 -12.84 -20.23
CA ILE A 144 14.16 -11.54 -19.67
C ILE A 144 13.97 -11.58 -18.14
N PRO A 145 14.99 -11.27 -17.32
CA PRO A 145 14.83 -11.11 -15.88
C PRO A 145 13.81 -10.02 -15.53
N ILE A 146 13.06 -10.21 -14.44
CA ILE A 146 11.96 -9.32 -14.05
C ILE A 146 12.30 -8.59 -12.77
N VAL A 147 12.16 -7.26 -12.78
CA VAL A 147 12.16 -6.40 -11.60
C VAL A 147 10.76 -5.90 -11.34
N THR A 148 10.27 -6.05 -10.11
CA THR A 148 8.96 -5.51 -9.70
C THR A 148 9.16 -4.33 -8.76
N LEU A 149 8.46 -3.21 -8.99
CA LEU A 149 8.50 -2.03 -8.12
C LEU A 149 7.12 -1.81 -7.47
N MET A 150 7.08 -1.87 -6.15
CA MET A 150 5.85 -1.78 -5.36
C MET A 150 5.66 -0.39 -4.78
N ASP A 151 4.55 0.24 -5.15
CA ASP A 151 4.09 1.52 -4.61
C ASP A 151 2.56 1.64 -4.70
N THR A 152 1.87 1.05 -3.73
CA THR A 152 0.42 1.04 -3.68
C THR A 152 -0.12 1.07 -2.26
N PRO A 153 -1.18 1.85 -1.99
CA PRO A 153 -1.89 1.78 -0.72
C PRO A 153 -2.75 0.50 -0.62
N GLY A 154 -2.89 -0.25 -1.71
CA GLY A 154 -3.67 -1.48 -1.80
C GLY A 154 -4.34 -1.66 -3.17
N ALA A 155 -4.93 -2.83 -3.37
CA ALA A 155 -5.79 -3.12 -4.51
C ALA A 155 -7.10 -2.30 -4.47
N ASP A 156 -7.72 -2.06 -5.64
CA ASP A 156 -9.03 -1.41 -5.71
C ASP A 156 -10.09 -2.24 -4.96
N GLY A 157 -10.64 -1.66 -3.90
CA GLY A 157 -11.65 -2.29 -3.04
C GLY A 157 -13.10 -1.93 -3.40
N ASN A 158 -13.33 -1.16 -4.47
CA ASN A 158 -14.67 -0.69 -4.83
C ASN A 158 -15.55 -1.82 -5.39
N GLU A 159 -16.86 -1.62 -5.36
CA GLU A 159 -17.87 -2.58 -5.83
C GLU A 159 -17.62 -3.01 -7.29
N GLN A 160 -17.31 -2.05 -8.17
CA GLN A 160 -17.08 -2.32 -9.58
C GLN A 160 -15.85 -3.21 -9.82
N ALA A 161 -14.76 -2.99 -9.09
CA ALA A 161 -13.56 -3.84 -9.17
C ALA A 161 -13.86 -5.27 -8.71
N ASN A 162 -14.62 -5.41 -7.63
CA ASN A 162 -15.05 -6.73 -7.14
C ASN A 162 -15.97 -7.44 -8.14
N ALA A 163 -16.94 -6.73 -8.74
CA ALA A 163 -17.80 -7.27 -9.80
C ALA A 163 -17.00 -7.72 -11.04
N ASN A 164 -15.86 -7.08 -11.30
CA ASN A 164 -14.92 -7.40 -12.37
C ASN A 164 -13.83 -8.40 -11.94
N ASN A 165 -14.05 -9.18 -10.87
CA ASN A 165 -13.18 -10.26 -10.40
C ASN A 165 -11.80 -9.84 -9.84
N GLN A 166 -11.73 -8.77 -9.04
CA GLN A 166 -10.50 -8.30 -8.38
C GLN A 166 -9.70 -9.44 -7.71
N ALA A 167 -10.34 -10.26 -6.87
CA ALA A 167 -9.65 -11.36 -6.18
C ALA A 167 -9.05 -12.40 -7.15
N HIS A 168 -9.76 -12.70 -8.25
CA HIS A 168 -9.26 -13.61 -9.27
C HIS A 168 -8.01 -13.02 -9.95
N SER A 169 -8.05 -11.75 -10.35
CA SER A 169 -6.92 -11.09 -11.02
C SER A 169 -5.66 -11.05 -10.13
N ILE A 170 -5.81 -10.80 -8.83
CA ILE A 170 -4.72 -10.86 -7.83
C ILE A 170 -4.15 -12.29 -7.78
N SER A 171 -5.01 -13.30 -7.61
CA SER A 171 -4.55 -14.69 -7.54
C SER A 171 -3.91 -15.17 -8.86
N ARG A 172 -4.40 -14.70 -10.01
CA ARG A 172 -3.82 -14.97 -11.32
C ARG A 172 -2.40 -14.42 -11.43
N LEU A 173 -2.17 -13.18 -10.99
CA LEU A 173 -0.84 -12.58 -10.97
C LEU A 173 0.12 -13.28 -10.00
N ILE A 174 -0.35 -13.65 -8.80
CA ILE A 174 0.44 -14.47 -7.86
C ILE A 174 0.86 -15.79 -8.53
N ALA A 175 -0.09 -16.47 -9.17
CA ALA A 175 0.18 -17.73 -9.86
C ALA A 175 1.18 -17.55 -11.01
N GLU A 176 1.10 -16.46 -11.76
CA GLU A 176 2.04 -16.18 -12.86
C GLU A 176 3.45 -15.88 -12.33
N LEU A 177 3.61 -14.94 -11.39
CA LEU A 177 4.92 -14.58 -10.83
C LEU A 177 5.57 -15.71 -10.01
N CYS A 178 4.79 -16.59 -9.40
CA CYS A 178 5.32 -17.83 -8.81
C CYS A 178 5.81 -18.84 -9.87
N ASN A 179 5.29 -18.78 -11.10
CA ASN A 179 5.57 -19.75 -12.15
C ASN A 179 6.62 -19.32 -13.19
N VAL A 180 6.91 -18.02 -13.31
CA VAL A 180 7.96 -17.55 -14.24
C VAL A 180 9.30 -18.21 -13.93
N ASP A 181 10.02 -18.60 -14.97
CA ASP A 181 11.25 -19.39 -14.93
C ASP A 181 12.51 -18.54 -15.20
N VAL A 182 12.40 -17.24 -14.95
CA VAL A 182 13.48 -16.25 -15.00
C VAL A 182 13.78 -15.69 -13.61
N PRO A 183 14.95 -15.08 -13.37
CA PRO A 183 15.24 -14.38 -12.11
C PRO A 183 14.22 -13.26 -11.85
N THR A 184 13.71 -13.17 -10.61
CA THR A 184 12.79 -12.09 -10.21
C THR A 184 13.28 -11.35 -8.97
N LEU A 185 13.37 -10.01 -9.06
CA LEU A 185 13.78 -9.11 -7.99
C LEU A 185 12.65 -8.13 -7.66
N GLY A 186 12.09 -8.20 -6.46
CA GLY A 186 11.09 -7.24 -5.99
C GLY A 186 11.71 -6.13 -5.17
N ILE A 187 11.28 -4.89 -5.38
CA ILE A 187 11.73 -3.72 -4.62
C ILE A 187 10.52 -2.91 -4.18
N ILE A 188 10.37 -2.71 -2.86
CA ILE A 188 9.37 -1.81 -2.29
C ILE A 188 9.92 -0.39 -2.39
N ILE A 189 9.35 0.43 -3.28
CA ILE A 189 9.82 1.80 -3.57
C ILE A 189 9.00 2.88 -2.85
N GLY A 190 7.82 2.53 -2.36
CA GLY A 190 6.96 3.39 -1.56
C GLY A 190 6.07 2.55 -0.65
N GLN A 191 4.75 2.59 -0.89
CA GLN A 191 3.79 1.81 -0.13
C GLN A 191 3.68 0.38 -0.69
N GLY A 192 3.54 -0.60 0.19
CA GLY A 192 3.48 -2.01 -0.19
C GLY A 192 2.41 -2.75 0.59
N TYR A 193 1.13 -2.41 0.34
CA TYR A 193 0.04 -2.97 1.13
C TYR A 193 -0.78 -4.04 0.40
N SER A 194 -1.04 -5.13 1.13
CA SER A 194 -2.10 -6.12 0.86
C SER A 194 -2.07 -6.72 -0.57
N GLY A 195 -3.23 -7.15 -1.07
CA GLY A 195 -3.39 -7.80 -2.36
C GLY A 195 -2.93 -6.99 -3.59
N GLY A 196 -2.70 -5.68 -3.44
CA GLY A 196 -2.10 -4.87 -4.49
C GLY A 196 -0.59 -5.11 -4.63
N ALA A 197 0.14 -5.17 -3.51
CA ALA A 197 1.60 -5.32 -3.52
C ALA A 197 2.07 -6.79 -3.44
N ILE A 198 1.34 -7.65 -2.71
CA ILE A 198 1.72 -9.05 -2.46
C ILE A 198 2.07 -9.84 -3.74
N PRO A 199 1.32 -9.72 -4.85
CA PRO A 199 1.67 -10.45 -6.06
C PRO A 199 3.07 -10.11 -6.56
N LEU A 200 3.45 -8.83 -6.52
CA LEU A 200 4.76 -8.33 -6.94
C LEU A 200 5.89 -8.73 -5.98
N ALA A 201 5.56 -9.02 -4.72
CA ALA A 201 6.51 -9.52 -3.74
C ALA A 201 6.87 -11.02 -3.93
N ALA A 202 6.18 -11.74 -4.83
CA ALA A 202 6.49 -13.14 -5.20
C ALA A 202 7.78 -13.24 -6.03
N SER A 203 8.91 -12.95 -5.38
CA SER A 203 10.23 -12.75 -6.00
C SER A 203 11.31 -13.62 -5.38
N ASN A 204 12.38 -13.91 -6.15
CA ASN A 204 13.55 -14.62 -5.64
C ASN A 204 14.22 -13.80 -4.53
N LEU A 205 14.42 -12.51 -4.76
CA LEU A 205 14.87 -11.54 -3.76
C LEU A 205 13.83 -10.44 -3.60
N LEU A 206 13.54 -10.06 -2.36
CA LEU A 206 12.65 -8.97 -1.99
C LEU A 206 13.42 -7.93 -1.19
N LEU A 207 13.56 -6.73 -1.73
CA LEU A 207 14.25 -5.60 -1.12
C LEU A 207 13.29 -4.46 -0.85
N SER A 208 13.73 -3.48 -0.09
CA SER A 208 13.00 -2.23 0.13
C SER A 208 13.94 -1.04 0.05
N LEU A 209 13.46 0.10 -0.43
CA LEU A 209 14.10 1.40 -0.19
C LEU A 209 14.02 1.74 1.30
N ARG A 210 14.81 2.70 1.78
CA ARG A 210 14.92 2.97 3.23
C ARG A 210 13.63 3.53 3.83
N THR A 211 12.83 4.24 3.05
CA THR A 211 11.51 4.73 3.49
C THR A 211 10.34 3.96 2.87
N GLY A 212 10.59 2.76 2.34
CA GLY A 212 9.51 1.86 1.90
C GLY A 212 8.69 1.35 3.08
N VAL A 213 7.45 0.91 2.84
CA VAL A 213 6.61 0.28 3.86
C VAL A 213 5.96 -0.96 3.28
N PHE A 214 5.97 -2.09 4.01
CA PHE A 214 5.34 -3.32 3.56
C PHE A 214 4.51 -3.97 4.67
N ASN A 215 3.22 -4.20 4.41
CA ASN A 215 2.31 -4.80 5.40
C ASN A 215 1.06 -5.42 4.75
N THR A 216 0.45 -6.38 5.43
CA THR A 216 -0.78 -7.06 4.96
C THR A 216 -2.00 -6.13 4.95
N ILE A 217 -2.02 -5.14 5.84
CA ILE A 217 -3.10 -4.17 5.98
C ILE A 217 -2.52 -2.77 6.14
N HIS A 218 -3.18 -1.80 5.52
CA HIS A 218 -2.87 -0.40 5.76
C HIS A 218 -3.04 -0.08 7.27
N PRO A 219 -2.07 0.57 7.94
CA PRO A 219 -2.15 0.82 9.39
C PRO A 219 -3.47 1.46 9.86
N LYS A 220 -3.95 2.48 9.15
CA LYS A 220 -5.28 3.11 9.37
C LYS A 220 -6.45 2.11 9.37
N GLY A 221 -6.39 1.06 8.53
CA GLY A 221 -7.39 -0.01 8.50
C GLY A 221 -7.30 -0.97 9.69
N LEU A 222 -6.09 -1.22 10.20
CA LEU A 222 -5.85 -2.10 11.35
C LEU A 222 -6.53 -1.60 12.62
N ALA A 223 -6.51 -0.28 12.88
CA ALA A 223 -7.18 0.32 14.06
C ALA A 223 -8.68 0.02 14.12
N ASN A 224 -9.35 -0.10 12.97
CA ASN A 224 -10.76 -0.48 12.92
C ASN A 224 -11.01 -1.93 13.34
N LEU A 225 -10.05 -2.83 13.11
CA LEU A 225 -10.13 -4.24 13.51
C LEU A 225 -9.80 -4.42 15.00
N VAL A 226 -8.83 -3.67 15.52
CA VAL A 226 -8.36 -3.80 16.91
C VAL A 226 -9.06 -2.84 17.88
N ARG A 227 -10.22 -2.27 17.51
CA ARG A 227 -11.00 -1.32 18.34
C ARG A 227 -11.21 -1.76 19.79
N ARG A 228 -11.25 -3.07 20.06
CA ARG A 228 -11.38 -3.65 21.41
C ARG A 228 -10.20 -3.33 22.34
N TYR A 229 -9.04 -2.99 21.78
CA TYR A 229 -7.79 -2.73 22.51
C TYR A 229 -7.51 -1.23 22.69
N ASN A 230 -8.40 -0.35 22.21
CA ASN A 230 -8.27 1.10 22.36
C ASN A 230 -6.89 1.64 21.88
N LEU A 231 -6.32 1.03 20.85
CA LEU A 231 -5.07 1.48 20.20
C LEU A 231 -5.40 2.32 18.96
N SER A 232 -4.60 3.37 18.76
CA SER A 232 -4.59 4.17 17.55
C SER A 232 -3.92 3.43 16.41
N TRP A 233 -4.15 3.86 15.17
CA TRP A 233 -3.51 3.22 14.02
C TRP A 233 -1.99 3.41 14.04
N GLN A 234 -1.52 4.52 14.61
CA GLN A 234 -0.11 4.83 14.78
C GLN A 234 0.55 3.89 15.79
N GLU A 235 -0.09 3.64 16.93
CA GLU A 235 0.37 2.66 17.93
C GLU A 235 0.42 1.26 17.32
N CYS A 236 -0.57 0.89 16.50
CA CYS A 236 -0.57 -0.38 15.79
C CYS A 236 0.58 -0.49 14.78
N ALA A 237 0.84 0.56 14.00
CA ALA A 237 1.94 0.57 13.03
C ALA A 237 3.29 0.37 13.71
N LYS A 238 3.53 1.10 14.81
CA LYS A 238 4.76 0.99 15.59
C LYS A 238 4.91 -0.37 16.27
N PHE A 239 3.81 -0.93 16.78
CA PHE A 239 3.82 -2.24 17.41
C PHE A 239 4.10 -3.37 16.40
N VAL A 240 3.52 -3.29 15.20
CA VAL A 240 3.76 -4.28 14.13
C VAL A 240 5.17 -4.16 13.57
N GLY A 241 5.73 -2.95 13.52
CA GLY A 241 7.03 -2.67 12.93
C GLY A 241 6.94 -2.71 11.40
N VAL A 242 6.58 -1.58 10.81
CA VAL A 242 6.29 -1.47 9.37
C VAL A 242 7.50 -0.96 8.56
N SER A 243 8.56 -0.54 9.23
CA SER A 243 9.76 -0.01 8.57
C SER A 243 10.60 -1.11 7.91
N PRO A 244 11.37 -0.78 6.86
CA PRO A 244 12.25 -1.74 6.18
C PRO A 244 13.27 -2.37 7.12
N PHE A 245 13.77 -1.59 8.08
CA PHE A 245 14.75 -2.02 9.08
C PHE A 245 14.18 -3.13 9.98
N GLU A 246 12.94 -2.95 10.45
CA GLU A 246 12.24 -3.95 11.26
C GLU A 246 11.90 -5.18 10.42
N LEU A 247 11.37 -4.99 9.21
CA LEU A 247 11.03 -6.07 8.28
C LEU A 247 12.25 -6.92 7.92
N TYR A 248 13.42 -6.31 7.76
CA TYR A 248 14.67 -7.03 7.51
C TYR A 248 15.05 -7.93 8.70
N LYS A 249 15.00 -7.41 9.93
CA LYS A 249 15.28 -8.20 11.14
C LYS A 249 14.24 -9.26 11.43
N GLN A 250 12.97 -8.98 11.14
CA GLN A 250 11.88 -9.96 11.21
C GLN A 250 12.03 -11.04 10.13
N GLY A 251 12.75 -10.73 9.06
CA GLY A 251 13.10 -11.64 7.97
C GLY A 251 12.09 -11.67 6.83
N ASN A 252 11.27 -10.63 6.71
CA ASN A 252 10.28 -10.48 5.64
C ASN A 252 10.89 -9.99 4.33
N ILE A 253 12.00 -9.25 4.40
CA ILE A 253 12.79 -8.78 3.24
C ILE A 253 14.24 -9.23 3.38
N ASP A 254 14.95 -9.24 2.26
CA ASP A 254 16.33 -9.74 2.15
C ASP A 254 17.38 -8.63 2.24
N GLY A 255 16.98 -7.35 2.17
CA GLY A 255 17.91 -6.24 2.28
C GLY A 255 17.24 -4.88 2.06
N ILE A 256 17.98 -3.81 2.34
CA ILE A 256 17.51 -2.43 2.25
C ILE A 256 18.45 -1.68 1.33
N VAL A 257 17.92 -1.14 0.23
CA VAL A 257 18.68 -0.34 -0.75
C VAL A 257 19.05 0.99 -0.12
N ASP A 258 20.31 1.41 -0.23
CA ASP A 258 20.74 2.75 0.19
C ASP A 258 20.38 3.80 -0.87
N TYR A 259 19.09 3.99 -1.08
CA TYR A 259 18.49 4.96 -2.00
C TYR A 259 17.04 5.23 -1.57
N ASP A 260 16.59 6.46 -1.72
CA ASP A 260 15.17 6.82 -1.79
C ASP A 260 14.92 7.75 -2.99
N PRO A 261 13.69 7.81 -3.53
CA PRO A 261 13.36 8.66 -4.67
C PRO A 261 13.68 10.14 -4.40
N GLY A 262 14.28 10.81 -5.38
CA GLY A 262 14.81 12.18 -5.27
C GLY A 262 16.29 12.28 -4.85
N GLU A 263 16.96 11.17 -4.49
CA GLU A 263 18.39 11.14 -4.19
C GLU A 263 19.25 10.84 -5.42
N ASP A 264 19.50 11.86 -6.24
CA ASP A 264 20.30 11.75 -7.46
C ASP A 264 21.73 11.22 -7.20
N ASP A 265 22.32 11.55 -6.04
CA ASP A 265 23.68 11.11 -5.67
C ASP A 265 23.77 9.62 -5.30
N LYS A 266 22.62 8.97 -5.07
CA LYS A 266 22.53 7.56 -4.68
C LYS A 266 21.83 6.66 -5.69
N ILE A 267 21.43 7.20 -6.84
CA ILE A 267 20.75 6.42 -7.89
C ILE A 267 21.60 5.24 -8.39
N ASP A 268 22.93 5.37 -8.36
CA ASP A 268 23.86 4.30 -8.69
C ASP A 268 23.70 3.09 -7.76
N ASN A 269 23.30 3.28 -6.49
CA ASN A 269 23.02 2.17 -5.58
C ASN A 269 21.81 1.36 -6.06
N LEU A 270 20.75 2.01 -6.53
CA LEU A 270 19.60 1.31 -7.10
C LEU A 270 19.98 0.54 -8.38
N ARG A 271 20.77 1.16 -9.27
CA ARG A 271 21.29 0.50 -10.48
C ARG A 271 22.14 -0.74 -10.13
N ASN A 272 23.03 -0.60 -9.15
CA ASN A 272 23.91 -1.66 -8.68
C ASN A 272 23.12 -2.80 -8.02
N VAL A 273 22.09 -2.50 -7.24
CA VAL A 273 21.20 -3.51 -6.63
C VAL A 273 20.47 -4.32 -7.71
N ILE A 274 19.96 -3.68 -8.77
CA ILE A 274 19.28 -4.39 -9.85
C ILE A 274 20.24 -5.39 -10.52
N VAL A 275 21.44 -4.93 -10.90
CA VAL A 275 22.45 -5.77 -11.57
C VAL A 275 22.94 -6.88 -10.64
N SER A 276 23.47 -6.52 -9.46
CA SER A 276 24.07 -7.47 -8.52
C SER A 276 23.03 -8.41 -7.90
N GLY A 277 21.79 -7.97 -7.68
CA GLY A 277 20.69 -8.81 -7.22
C GLY A 277 20.32 -9.89 -8.22
N ILE A 278 20.17 -9.54 -9.51
CA ILE A 278 19.92 -10.53 -10.57
C ILE A 278 21.10 -11.50 -10.70
N THR A 279 22.33 -10.99 -10.73
CA THR A 279 23.53 -11.84 -10.77
C THR A 279 23.62 -12.76 -9.56
N SER A 280 23.26 -12.30 -8.37
CA SER A 280 23.22 -13.13 -7.16
C SER A 280 22.19 -14.26 -7.26
N ILE A 281 21.03 -14.02 -7.87
CA ILE A 281 20.01 -15.06 -8.10
C ILE A 281 20.53 -16.12 -9.08
N GLU A 282 21.16 -15.67 -10.17
CA GLU A 282 21.75 -16.53 -11.20
C GLU A 282 22.88 -17.40 -10.63
N GLU A 283 23.78 -16.80 -9.87
CA GLU A 283 24.87 -17.50 -9.20
C GLU A 283 24.35 -18.49 -8.16
N GLY A 284 23.36 -18.08 -7.36
CA GLY A 284 22.70 -18.96 -6.40
C GLY A 284 22.07 -20.18 -7.07
N ALA A 285 21.37 -19.99 -8.19
CA ALA A 285 20.82 -21.10 -8.97
C ALA A 285 21.92 -21.99 -9.57
N ARG A 286 23.03 -21.41 -10.03
CA ARG A 286 24.19 -22.15 -10.54
C ARG A 286 24.77 -23.07 -9.47
N SER A 287 25.09 -22.53 -8.29
CA SER A 287 25.59 -23.33 -7.17
C SER A 287 24.58 -24.39 -6.76
N PHE A 288 23.30 -24.02 -6.64
CA PHE A 288 22.24 -24.94 -6.21
C PHE A 288 22.11 -26.15 -7.15
N VAL A 289 22.07 -25.91 -8.48
CA VAL A 289 22.01 -27.00 -9.47
C VAL A 289 23.24 -27.91 -9.40
N SER A 290 24.42 -27.36 -9.09
CA SER A 290 25.65 -28.15 -8.98
C SER A 290 25.69 -29.04 -7.72
N GLU A 291 25.02 -28.61 -6.65
CA GLU A 291 25.02 -29.29 -5.35
C GLU A 291 23.81 -30.24 -5.15
N HIS A 292 22.73 -30.04 -5.91
CA HIS A 292 21.43 -30.72 -5.71
C HIS A 292 21.00 -31.50 -6.99
N PRO A 293 21.46 -32.76 -7.18
CA PRO A 293 21.12 -33.59 -8.32
C PRO A 293 19.61 -33.81 -8.53
N GLU A 294 18.80 -33.68 -7.48
CA GLU A 294 17.35 -33.80 -7.54
C GLU A 294 16.68 -32.77 -8.46
N ILE A 295 17.32 -31.63 -8.71
CA ILE A 295 16.82 -30.63 -9.67
C ILE A 295 16.91 -31.17 -11.10
N LEU A 296 18.04 -31.80 -11.45
CA LEU A 296 18.21 -32.46 -12.76
C LEU A 296 17.23 -33.62 -12.92
N GLU A 297 17.01 -34.40 -11.86
CA GLU A 297 16.03 -35.48 -11.89
C GLU A 297 14.59 -34.97 -12.03
N HIS A 298 14.23 -33.87 -11.35
CA HIS A 298 12.94 -33.21 -11.53
C HIS A 298 12.76 -32.68 -12.96
N TYR A 299 13.80 -32.05 -13.52
CA TYR A 299 13.80 -31.62 -14.91
C TYR A 299 13.59 -32.79 -15.88
N ARG A 300 14.32 -33.89 -15.70
CA ARG A 300 14.15 -35.13 -16.49
C ARG A 300 12.74 -35.70 -16.38
N ARG A 301 12.16 -35.72 -15.17
CA ARG A 301 10.77 -36.16 -14.95
C ARG A 301 9.75 -35.26 -15.66
N ASN A 302 9.96 -33.95 -15.68
CA ASN A 302 9.07 -33.04 -16.42
C ASN A 302 9.14 -33.28 -17.94
N ILE A 303 10.32 -33.53 -18.49
CA ILE A 303 10.46 -33.92 -19.90
C ILE A 303 9.76 -35.26 -20.16
N ASN A 304 9.99 -36.26 -19.30
CA ASN A 304 9.35 -37.57 -19.48
C ASN A 304 7.83 -37.49 -19.40
N ARG A 305 7.26 -36.64 -18.52
CA ARG A 305 5.81 -36.39 -18.48
C ARG A 305 5.28 -35.77 -19.78
N TYR A 306 6.08 -34.95 -20.45
CA TYR A 306 5.71 -34.38 -21.74
C TYR A 306 5.77 -35.43 -22.87
N LEU A 307 6.82 -36.24 -22.89
CA LEU A 307 7.03 -37.26 -23.93
C LEU A 307 6.12 -38.48 -23.77
N ASP A 308 5.79 -38.85 -22.54
CA ASP A 308 4.98 -40.01 -22.16
C ASP A 308 3.84 -39.57 -21.24
N LEU A 309 2.83 -38.91 -21.85
CA LEU A 309 1.70 -38.32 -21.15
C LEU A 309 0.72 -39.42 -20.70
N SER A 310 0.47 -39.53 -19.40
CA SER A 310 -0.53 -40.48 -18.89
C SER A 310 -1.95 -40.11 -19.32
N GLU A 311 -2.86 -41.08 -19.41
CA GLU A 311 -4.28 -40.82 -19.72
C GLU A 311 -4.92 -39.81 -18.75
N SER A 312 -4.56 -39.89 -17.46
CA SER A 312 -5.03 -38.96 -16.43
C SER A 312 -4.54 -37.52 -16.66
N LEU A 313 -3.27 -37.34 -17.03
CA LEU A 313 -2.72 -36.02 -17.35
C LEU A 313 -3.29 -35.48 -18.66
N ALA A 314 -3.49 -36.34 -19.67
CA ALA A 314 -4.14 -35.97 -20.93
C ALA A 314 -5.58 -35.46 -20.70
N ALA A 315 -6.35 -36.14 -19.85
CA ALA A 315 -7.70 -35.72 -19.48
C ALA A 315 -7.70 -34.39 -18.69
N LEU A 316 -6.72 -34.18 -17.82
CA LEU A 316 -6.58 -32.92 -17.09
C LEU A 316 -6.16 -31.77 -18.02
N HIS A 317 -5.26 -32.04 -18.98
CA HIS A 317 -4.87 -31.07 -20.01
C HIS A 317 -6.06 -30.64 -20.87
N ALA A 318 -6.93 -31.56 -21.27
CA ALA A 318 -8.09 -31.26 -22.09
C ALA A 318 -9.15 -30.39 -21.38
N ASN A 319 -9.20 -30.40 -20.05
CA ASN A 319 -10.24 -29.76 -19.25
C ASN A 319 -9.74 -28.59 -18.38
N SER A 320 -8.45 -28.28 -18.41
CA SER A 320 -7.85 -27.23 -17.59
C SER A 320 -8.00 -25.86 -18.24
N THR A 321 -8.41 -24.86 -17.46
CA THR A 321 -8.35 -23.44 -17.84
C THR A 321 -6.97 -22.81 -17.61
N LEU A 322 -6.07 -23.51 -16.92
CA LEU A 322 -4.67 -23.08 -16.74
C LEU A 322 -3.86 -23.39 -18.00
N LYS A 323 -2.97 -22.46 -18.37
CA LYS A 323 -2.04 -22.57 -19.50
C LYS A 323 -1.03 -23.70 -19.23
N LEU A 324 -1.34 -24.90 -19.71
CA LEU A 324 -0.45 -26.05 -19.62
C LEU A 324 0.54 -26.02 -20.79
N ARG A 325 1.79 -26.42 -20.54
CA ARG A 325 2.86 -26.36 -21.53
C ARG A 325 2.63 -27.40 -22.62
N THR A 326 2.44 -26.95 -23.85
CA THR A 326 2.11 -27.79 -25.01
C THR A 326 3.25 -27.93 -26.00
N SER A 327 4.19 -26.98 -26.01
CA SER A 327 5.37 -26.99 -26.88
C SER A 327 6.65 -27.27 -26.08
N PRO A 328 7.67 -27.96 -26.64
CA PRO A 328 8.97 -28.13 -25.99
C PRO A 328 9.63 -26.81 -25.58
N THR A 329 9.36 -25.73 -26.32
CA THR A 329 9.90 -24.38 -26.05
C THR A 329 9.32 -23.74 -24.79
N GLU A 330 8.19 -24.22 -24.29
CA GLU A 330 7.54 -23.69 -23.08
C GLU A 330 8.05 -24.38 -21.81
N TYR A 331 8.88 -25.43 -21.94
CA TYR A 331 9.44 -26.15 -20.81
C TYR A 331 10.71 -25.45 -20.28
N PRO A 332 10.75 -25.15 -18.97
CA PRO A 332 11.87 -24.46 -18.37
C PRO A 332 13.09 -25.37 -18.43
N ASN A 333 14.23 -24.79 -18.72
CA ASN A 333 15.51 -25.48 -18.55
C ASN A 333 15.79 -25.75 -17.06
N VAL A 334 16.89 -26.45 -16.77
CA VAL A 334 17.29 -26.80 -15.41
C VAL A 334 17.42 -25.58 -14.48
N PHE A 335 17.94 -24.45 -14.97
CA PHE A 335 18.05 -23.21 -14.20
C PHE A 335 16.68 -22.56 -13.98
N GLY A 336 15.79 -22.61 -14.97
CA GLY A 336 14.40 -22.17 -14.82
C GLY A 336 13.64 -22.94 -13.74
N VAL A 337 13.89 -24.25 -13.62
CA VAL A 337 13.39 -25.06 -12.50
C VAL A 337 14.00 -24.59 -11.18
N ALA A 338 15.32 -24.36 -11.14
CA ALA A 338 16.01 -23.89 -9.94
C ALA A 338 15.54 -22.50 -9.48
N PHE A 339 15.32 -21.54 -10.39
CA PHE A 339 14.79 -20.22 -10.05
C PHE A 339 13.43 -20.31 -9.38
N ARG A 340 12.52 -21.12 -9.93
CA ARG A 340 11.20 -21.36 -9.33
C ARG A 340 11.31 -22.03 -7.96
N PHE A 341 12.18 -23.02 -7.83
CA PHE A 341 12.38 -23.74 -6.58
C PHE A 341 12.95 -22.85 -5.47
N LEU A 342 14.00 -22.09 -5.77
CA LEU A 342 14.62 -21.16 -4.83
C LEU A 342 13.64 -20.02 -4.45
N ARG A 343 12.82 -19.54 -5.40
CA ARG A 343 11.74 -18.59 -5.10
C ARG A 343 10.74 -19.16 -4.10
N TYR A 344 10.30 -20.40 -4.34
CA TYR A 344 9.38 -21.09 -3.43
C TYR A 344 9.95 -21.21 -2.00
N LEU A 345 11.21 -21.62 -1.88
CA LEU A 345 11.90 -21.68 -0.59
C LEU A 345 11.99 -20.30 0.07
N GLY A 346 12.44 -19.28 -0.67
CA GLY A 346 12.52 -17.91 -0.17
C GLY A 346 11.17 -17.39 0.34
N LEU A 347 10.08 -17.62 -0.41
CA LEU A 347 8.74 -17.23 0.01
C LEU A 347 8.30 -17.97 1.28
N ARG A 348 8.55 -19.28 1.38
CA ARG A 348 8.25 -20.03 2.61
C ARG A 348 9.04 -19.52 3.81
N ASN A 349 10.31 -19.15 3.63
CA ASN A 349 11.13 -18.60 4.72
C ASN A 349 10.57 -17.27 5.25
N ARG A 350 9.91 -16.47 4.40
CA ARG A 350 9.28 -15.19 4.77
C ARG A 350 7.91 -15.39 5.45
N ILE A 351 7.24 -16.53 5.22
CA ILE A 351 5.92 -16.83 5.79
C ILE A 351 6.09 -17.54 7.14
N LYS A 352 5.73 -16.84 8.21
CA LYS A 352 5.64 -17.41 9.55
C LYS A 352 4.18 -17.69 9.89
N SER A 353 3.85 -18.96 10.16
CA SER A 353 2.55 -19.35 10.69
C SER A 353 2.75 -19.93 12.09
N THR A 354 1.99 -19.43 13.06
CA THR A 354 2.03 -19.94 14.44
C THR A 354 0.69 -20.60 14.73
N THR A 355 0.70 -21.90 15.03
CA THR A 355 -0.51 -22.65 15.42
C THR A 355 -0.95 -22.27 16.83
N THR A 356 -2.26 -22.36 17.08
CA THR A 356 -2.95 -21.91 18.31
C THR A 356 -2.43 -22.54 19.61
N THR A 357 -1.75 -23.68 19.57
CA THR A 357 -1.11 -24.32 20.73
C THR A 357 0.13 -23.57 21.25
N LEU A 358 0.77 -22.75 20.41
CA LEU A 358 1.85 -21.82 20.79
C LEU A 358 1.33 -20.41 21.15
N TYR A 359 0.06 -20.13 20.88
CA TYR A 359 -0.57 -18.83 21.17
C TYR A 359 -0.61 -18.53 22.68
N GLY A 360 -0.69 -19.56 23.53
CA GLY A 360 -0.63 -19.43 24.99
C GLY A 360 0.77 -19.19 25.56
N ARG A 361 1.81 -19.10 24.70
CA ARG A 361 3.21 -18.82 25.08
C ARG A 361 3.88 -17.75 24.23
N LEU A 362 3.11 -17.02 23.40
CA LEU A 362 3.52 -15.64 23.11
C LEU A 362 3.55 -14.95 24.45
N ALA A 363 4.69 -14.32 24.74
CA ALA A 363 5.03 -13.73 26.03
C ALA A 363 3.85 -12.99 26.66
N ASP A 364 3.88 -12.84 27.97
CA ASP A 364 3.22 -11.72 28.65
C ASP A 364 3.84 -10.40 28.12
N SER A 365 3.71 -10.09 26.83
CA SER A 365 3.94 -8.76 26.31
C SER A 365 2.71 -8.00 26.74
N GLU A 366 2.84 -7.32 27.88
CA GLU A 366 1.87 -6.35 28.35
C GLU A 366 1.49 -5.45 27.16
N ILE A 367 0.26 -5.58 26.68
CA ILE A 367 -0.28 -4.71 25.66
C ILE A 367 -0.29 -3.31 26.30
N PRO A 368 0.46 -2.34 25.77
CA PRO A 368 0.51 -1.02 26.38
C PRO A 368 -0.88 -0.40 26.40
N ALA A 369 -1.27 0.19 27.53
CA ALA A 369 -2.49 0.96 27.63
C ALA A 369 -2.33 2.24 26.80
N GLY A 370 -3.08 2.35 25.69
CA GLY A 370 -2.97 3.47 24.76
C GLY A 370 -3.61 4.78 25.27
N GLU A 371 -3.15 5.91 24.73
CA GLU A 371 -3.70 7.26 24.99
C GLU A 371 -4.73 7.67 23.94
N LEU A 372 -5.42 6.71 23.31
CA LEU A 372 -6.30 6.92 22.16
C LEU A 372 -7.28 8.08 22.35
N ALA A 373 -7.92 8.17 23.52
CA ALA A 373 -8.88 9.23 23.81
C ALA A 373 -8.27 10.64 23.72
N GLN A 374 -7.02 10.82 24.18
CA GLN A 374 -6.34 12.12 24.16
C GLN A 374 -5.81 12.47 22.76
N ARG A 375 -5.31 11.48 22.01
CA ARG A 375 -4.78 11.69 20.64
C ARG A 375 -5.88 11.91 19.61
N ILE A 376 -6.95 11.10 19.68
CA ILE A 376 -8.19 11.33 18.95
C ILE A 376 -8.71 12.75 19.21
N HIS A 377 -8.73 13.18 20.48
CA HIS A 377 -9.19 14.52 20.84
C HIS A 377 -8.30 15.62 20.21
N ARG A 378 -6.98 15.41 20.08
CA ARG A 378 -6.07 16.37 19.42
C ARG A 378 -6.24 16.40 17.89
N GLU A 379 -6.26 15.25 17.22
CA GLU A 379 -6.49 15.16 15.76
C GLU A 379 -7.88 15.73 15.38
N ARG A 380 -8.91 15.41 16.16
CA ARG A 380 -10.29 15.92 15.96
C ARG A 380 -10.38 17.42 16.19
N ARG A 381 -9.68 17.95 17.20
CA ARG A 381 -9.59 19.41 17.43
C ARG A 381 -8.86 20.12 16.28
N SER A 382 -7.82 19.50 15.71
CA SER A 382 -7.13 20.04 14.53
C SER A 382 -8.02 20.10 13.29
N ALA A 383 -8.83 19.06 13.04
CA ALA A 383 -9.75 19.03 11.89
C ALA A 383 -10.90 20.04 12.02
N PHE A 384 -11.49 20.18 13.22
CA PHE A 384 -12.48 21.22 13.50
C PHE A 384 -11.88 22.64 13.38
N LEU A 385 -10.69 22.87 13.95
CA LEU A 385 -10.02 24.18 13.88
C LEU A 385 -9.63 24.55 12.44
N SER A 386 -9.20 23.58 11.62
CA SER A 386 -8.92 23.81 10.21
C SER A 386 -10.17 24.23 9.42
N TRP A 387 -11.32 23.57 9.65
CA TRP A 387 -12.59 23.98 9.06
C TRP A 387 -13.05 25.36 9.58
N PHE A 388 -12.83 25.65 10.86
CA PHE A 388 -13.21 26.93 11.46
C PHE A 388 -12.39 28.11 10.91
N GLN A 389 -11.11 27.89 10.59
CA GLN A 389 -10.22 28.91 10.03
C GLN A 389 -10.49 29.20 8.54
N ASP A 390 -10.96 28.22 7.78
CA ASP A 390 -11.34 28.38 6.36
C ASP A 390 -12.67 27.67 6.07
N PRO A 391 -13.81 28.25 6.51
CA PRO A 391 -15.11 27.62 6.33
C PRO A 391 -15.52 27.65 4.86
N ASP A 392 -16.15 26.57 4.41
CA ASP A 392 -16.64 26.44 3.04
C ASP A 392 -17.56 27.62 2.66
N LYS A 393 -17.33 28.22 1.49
CA LYS A 393 -18.24 29.24 0.95
C LYS A 393 -19.51 28.58 0.45
N ILE A 394 -20.65 28.93 1.03
CA ILE A 394 -21.98 28.47 0.61
C ILE A 394 -22.43 29.22 -0.65
N LEU A 395 -21.75 29.00 -1.78
CA LEU A 395 -22.00 29.70 -3.04
C LEU A 395 -23.02 28.99 -3.94
N TYR A 396 -23.31 27.71 -3.71
CA TYR A 396 -24.14 26.87 -4.60
C TYR A 396 -25.16 25.97 -3.88
N GLU A 397 -25.50 26.28 -2.62
CA GLU A 397 -26.53 25.54 -1.87
C GLU A 397 -27.84 26.30 -1.86
N ASP A 398 -28.67 26.04 -2.87
CA ASP A 398 -29.94 26.75 -3.08
C ASP A 398 -30.91 26.61 -1.89
N VAL A 399 -30.90 25.46 -1.22
CA VAL A 399 -31.78 25.18 -0.08
C VAL A 399 -31.40 26.02 1.14
N LEU A 400 -30.10 26.07 1.46
CA LEU A 400 -29.57 26.90 2.56
C LEU A 400 -29.72 28.38 2.28
N ASN A 401 -29.42 28.81 1.05
CA ASN A 401 -29.57 30.21 0.64
C ASN A 401 -31.04 30.67 0.73
N LYS A 402 -31.99 29.82 0.35
CA LYS A 402 -33.42 30.12 0.48
C LYS A 402 -33.87 30.20 1.94
N ALA A 403 -33.38 29.29 2.79
CA ALA A 403 -33.66 29.31 4.22
C ALA A 403 -33.07 30.55 4.92
N TRP A 404 -31.84 30.95 4.57
CA TRP A 404 -31.19 32.16 5.07
C TRP A 404 -31.97 33.42 4.67
N LYS A 405 -32.35 33.56 3.39
CA LYS A 405 -33.15 34.70 2.92
C LYS A 405 -34.50 34.79 3.64
N ASN A 406 -35.18 33.65 3.83
CA ASN A 406 -36.44 33.60 4.59
C ASN A 406 -36.23 34.02 6.05
N TYR A 407 -35.16 33.55 6.71
CA TYR A 407 -34.82 33.96 8.08
C TYR A 407 -34.58 35.47 8.18
N VAL A 408 -33.79 36.06 7.27
CA VAL A 408 -33.51 37.50 7.24
C VAL A 408 -34.79 38.31 7.04
N GLU A 409 -35.64 37.91 6.11
CA GLU A 409 -36.94 38.55 5.84
C GLU A 409 -37.88 38.47 7.06
N LYS A 410 -37.99 37.31 7.72
CA LYS A 410 -38.85 37.20 8.90
C LYS A 410 -38.27 37.96 10.09
N ARG A 411 -36.93 38.06 10.22
CA ARG A 411 -36.25 38.84 11.27
C ARG A 411 -36.55 40.34 11.15
N SER A 412 -36.60 40.89 9.93
CA SER A 412 -36.82 42.33 9.74
C SER A 412 -38.25 42.80 10.07
N VAL A 413 -39.22 41.88 10.13
CA VAL A 413 -40.65 42.18 10.31
C VAL A 413 -41.15 41.79 11.72
N VAL A 414 -40.29 41.25 12.60
CA VAL A 414 -40.65 40.83 13.98
C VAL A 414 -41.18 41.97 14.84
N GLY A 415 -40.72 43.20 14.58
CA GLY A 415 -41.11 44.40 15.31
C GLY A 415 -42.44 45.03 14.86
N ASP A 416 -43.02 44.55 13.76
CA ASP A 416 -44.22 45.15 13.18
C ASP A 416 -45.50 44.64 13.88
N GLU A 417 -46.26 45.54 14.49
CA GLU A 417 -47.59 45.21 15.02
C GLU A 417 -48.61 45.11 13.88
N ARG A 418 -49.04 43.88 13.58
CA ARG A 418 -50.10 43.61 12.61
C ARG A 418 -51.46 43.54 13.28
N GLY A 419 -52.48 44.17 12.69
CA GLY A 419 -53.88 44.04 13.14
C GLY A 419 -54.42 42.61 13.02
N ARG A 420 -55.43 42.26 13.82
CA ARG A 420 -56.01 40.89 13.95
C ARG A 420 -56.38 40.21 12.63
N ILE A 421 -56.86 40.96 11.64
CA ILE A 421 -57.22 40.41 10.32
C ILE A 421 -55.96 39.98 9.55
N ALA A 422 -54.89 40.77 9.59
CA ALA A 422 -53.63 40.44 8.91
C ALA A 422 -52.90 39.26 9.56
N GLN A 423 -53.03 39.07 10.88
CA GLN A 423 -52.51 37.89 11.58
C GLN A 423 -53.22 36.60 11.17
N LEU A 424 -54.53 36.67 10.88
CA LEU A 424 -55.34 35.53 10.46
C LEU A 424 -54.95 34.99 9.06
N PHE A 425 -54.48 35.87 8.17
CA PHE A 425 -54.04 35.50 6.81
C PHE A 425 -52.54 35.19 6.70
N PHE A 426 -51.68 35.83 7.50
CA PHE A 426 -50.23 35.75 7.33
C PHE A 426 -49.47 35.20 8.57
N GLY A 427 -50.19 34.79 9.61
CA GLY A 427 -49.62 34.32 10.87
C GLY A 427 -49.05 35.43 11.75
N GLU A 428 -48.67 35.10 12.98
CA GLU A 428 -48.01 36.03 13.89
C GLU A 428 -46.54 36.25 13.49
N PRO A 429 -46.06 37.50 13.35
CA PRO A 429 -44.67 37.79 12.96
C PRO A 429 -43.61 37.13 13.86
N LYS A 430 -43.88 37.05 15.17
CA LYS A 430 -43.00 36.40 16.15
C LYS A 430 -42.92 34.88 15.93
N GLU A 431 -44.05 34.24 15.65
CA GLU A 431 -44.13 32.80 15.40
C GLU A 431 -43.46 32.44 14.07
N ASN A 432 -43.72 33.23 13.03
CA ASN A 432 -43.08 33.09 11.72
C ASN A 432 -41.55 33.20 11.79
N TYR A 433 -41.03 34.13 12.59
CA TYR A 433 -39.59 34.25 12.83
C TYR A 433 -39.03 33.05 13.60
N ALA A 434 -39.73 32.58 14.64
CA ALA A 434 -39.31 31.39 15.38
C ALA A 434 -39.24 30.14 14.48
N ASN A 435 -40.20 29.98 13.56
CA ASN A 435 -40.21 28.89 12.60
C ASN A 435 -39.08 29.02 11.58
N ALA A 436 -38.88 30.21 10.98
CA ALA A 436 -37.78 30.44 10.06
C ALA A 436 -36.39 30.22 10.70
N LYS A 437 -36.25 30.56 12.00
CA LYS A 437 -35.04 30.27 12.79
C LYS A 437 -34.81 28.76 12.96
N ARG A 438 -35.86 28.01 13.33
CA ARG A 438 -35.76 26.54 13.47
C ARG A 438 -35.39 25.87 12.15
N ASP A 439 -36.02 26.29 11.06
CA ASP A 439 -35.77 25.75 9.72
C ASP A 439 -34.32 25.99 9.28
N LEU A 440 -33.81 27.22 9.49
CA LEU A 440 -32.42 27.55 9.19
C LEU A 440 -31.45 26.70 10.02
N CYS A 441 -31.68 26.56 11.33
CA CYS A 441 -30.85 25.73 12.20
C CYS A 441 -30.86 24.26 11.78
N LEU A 442 -32.03 23.71 11.44
CA LEU A 442 -32.17 22.33 11.00
C LEU A 442 -31.42 22.06 9.69
N LEU A 443 -31.60 22.93 8.70
CA LEU A 443 -30.96 22.77 7.39
C LEU A 443 -29.45 22.97 7.47
N THR A 444 -28.98 23.90 8.30
CA THR A 444 -27.54 24.10 8.56
C THR A 444 -26.95 22.88 9.27
N GLY A 445 -27.64 22.35 10.29
CA GLY A 445 -27.23 21.15 10.99
C GLY A 445 -27.15 19.92 10.07
N LEU A 446 -28.14 19.73 9.21
CA LEU A 446 -28.14 18.64 8.21
C LEU A 446 -27.03 18.79 7.18
N HIS A 447 -26.75 20.01 6.73
CA HIS A 447 -25.66 20.28 5.81
C HIS A 447 -24.30 19.96 6.47
N LEU A 448 -24.07 20.42 7.69
CA LEU A 448 -22.85 20.11 8.44
C LEU A 448 -22.71 18.61 8.73
N TYR A 449 -23.82 17.94 9.08
CA TYR A 449 -23.84 16.49 9.26
C TYR A 449 -23.41 15.75 8.00
N ASN A 450 -23.97 16.11 6.83
CA ASN A 450 -23.62 15.51 5.54
C ASN A 450 -22.20 15.86 5.10
N ARG A 451 -21.70 17.04 5.46
CA ARG A 451 -20.33 17.49 5.20
C ARG A 451 -19.31 16.71 6.01
N TRP A 452 -19.57 16.50 7.30
CA TRP A 452 -18.64 15.83 8.21
C TRP A 452 -18.78 14.31 8.22
N LYS A 453 -19.89 13.75 7.72
CA LYS A 453 -20.14 12.31 7.57
C LYS A 453 -19.76 11.51 8.82
N ALA A 454 -18.71 10.68 8.73
CA ALA A 454 -18.25 9.80 9.81
C ALA A 454 -17.74 10.55 11.05
N SER A 455 -17.45 11.85 10.94
CA SER A 455 -16.97 12.71 12.03
C SER A 455 -18.03 13.69 12.55
N SER A 456 -19.29 13.56 12.11
CA SER A 456 -20.35 14.54 12.39
C SER A 456 -20.70 14.67 13.87
N ALA A 457 -20.79 13.56 14.61
CA ALA A 457 -21.14 13.55 16.03
C ALA A 457 -20.15 14.37 16.87
N ASP A 458 -18.85 14.16 16.65
CA ASP A 458 -17.78 14.86 17.37
C ASP A 458 -17.69 16.33 16.97
N ASN A 459 -17.74 16.65 15.67
CA ASN A 459 -17.65 18.03 15.18
C ASN A 459 -18.87 18.88 15.58
N LEU A 460 -20.07 18.28 15.63
CA LEU A 460 -21.27 18.95 16.16
C LEU A 460 -21.14 19.20 17.67
N SER A 461 -20.56 18.27 18.43
CA SER A 461 -20.27 18.49 19.86
C SER A 461 -19.29 19.65 20.04
N ALA A 462 -18.19 19.67 19.29
CA ALA A 462 -17.20 20.75 19.35
C ALA A 462 -17.78 22.11 18.93
N LEU A 463 -18.68 22.12 17.93
CA LEU A 463 -19.41 23.33 17.54
C LEU A 463 -20.33 23.82 18.66
N ILE A 464 -21.04 22.92 19.35
CA ILE A 464 -21.89 23.26 20.50
C ILE A 464 -21.03 23.85 21.63
N ASP A 465 -19.90 23.21 21.95
CA ASP A 465 -18.98 23.70 22.99
C ASP A 465 -18.41 25.08 22.63
N HIS A 466 -18.05 25.29 21.36
CA HIS A 466 -17.58 26.58 20.85
C HIS A 466 -18.65 27.68 20.91
N LEU A 467 -19.89 27.37 20.50
CA LEU A 467 -21.01 28.33 20.55
C LEU A 467 -21.43 28.69 21.98
N ASN A 468 -21.17 27.81 22.94
CA ASN A 468 -21.47 28.02 24.37
C ASN A 468 -20.34 28.73 25.14
N ASP A 469 -19.18 28.98 24.51
CA ASP A 469 -18.07 29.68 25.14
C ASP A 469 -18.27 31.21 25.08
N PRO A 470 -18.44 31.89 26.24
CA PRO A 470 -18.66 33.32 26.30
C PRO A 470 -17.44 34.17 25.91
N GLU A 471 -16.21 33.67 26.03
CA GLU A 471 -15.00 34.42 25.61
C GLU A 471 -14.86 34.43 24.08
N THR A 472 -15.18 33.31 23.43
CA THR A 472 -15.03 33.15 21.98
C THR A 472 -16.15 33.85 21.18
N ASN A 473 -17.36 33.96 21.75
CA ASN A 473 -18.47 34.74 21.17
C ASN A 473 -18.21 36.26 21.06
N SER A 474 -17.16 36.77 21.71
CA SER A 474 -16.81 38.20 21.66
C SER A 474 -16.03 38.62 20.40
N PHE A 475 -15.52 37.66 19.61
CA PHE A 475 -14.63 37.90 18.45
C PHE A 475 -15.22 37.53 17.09
N LEU A 476 -16.47 37.08 17.01
CA LEU A 476 -17.17 36.88 15.74
C LEU A 476 -17.68 38.24 15.21
N LEU A 477 -16.75 39.11 14.80
CA LEU A 477 -17.10 40.28 14.01
C LEU A 477 -17.68 39.80 12.68
N SER A 478 -18.94 40.11 12.42
CA SER A 478 -19.49 40.00 11.08
C SER A 478 -19.00 41.19 10.24
N THR A 479 -18.71 40.98 8.96
CA THR A 479 -18.29 42.03 8.00
C THR A 479 -19.26 43.22 7.95
N ASP A 480 -20.48 42.99 8.42
CA ASP A 480 -21.61 43.90 8.37
C ASP A 480 -21.61 44.87 9.58
N GLU A 481 -20.80 44.57 10.61
CA GLU A 481 -20.62 45.37 11.83
C GLU A 481 -19.45 46.37 11.71
N ILE A 482 -18.67 46.30 10.62
CA ILE A 482 -17.60 47.26 10.33
C ILE A 482 -18.17 48.40 9.50
N SER A 483 -18.62 49.46 10.19
CA SER A 483 -19.22 50.64 9.55
C SER A 483 -18.22 51.49 8.73
N ASP A 484 -16.94 51.45 9.06
CA ASP A 484 -15.88 52.15 8.31
C ASP A 484 -14.50 51.46 8.44
N VAL A 485 -14.11 50.76 7.37
CA VAL A 485 -12.84 50.03 7.26
C VAL A 485 -11.62 50.96 7.34
N LYS A 486 -11.74 52.23 6.91
CA LYS A 486 -10.61 53.18 6.93
C LYS A 486 -10.27 53.66 8.33
N GLN A 487 -11.28 53.83 9.20
CA GLN A 487 -11.06 54.26 10.57
C GLN A 487 -10.41 53.17 11.43
N LEU A 488 -10.72 51.90 11.16
CA LEU A 488 -10.11 50.75 11.81
C LEU A 488 -8.60 50.65 11.48
N LEU A 489 -8.25 50.79 10.20
CA LEU A 489 -6.86 50.75 9.73
C LEU A 489 -6.02 51.90 10.32
N ALA A 490 -6.60 53.08 10.51
CA ALA A 490 -5.92 54.24 11.11
C ALA A 490 -5.72 54.14 12.63
N ARG A 491 -6.43 53.24 13.32
CA ARG A 491 -6.23 52.95 14.76
C ARG A 491 -5.29 51.77 15.01
N MET A 492 -5.00 50.98 13.99
CA MET A 492 -4.11 49.81 14.06
C MET A 492 -2.67 50.11 13.57
N SER A 493 -2.48 51.26 12.91
CA SER A 493 -1.17 51.92 12.72
C SER A 493 -0.86 52.85 13.87
#